data_AF-A0A1G8X989-F1
#
_entry.id   AF-A0A1G8X989-F1
#
_cell.length_a   1.000
_cell.length_b   1.000
_cell.length_c   1.000
_cell.angle_alpha   90.00
_cell.angle_beta   90.00
_cell.angle_gamma   90.00
#
_symmetry.space_group_name_H-M   'P 1'
#
loop_
_entity.id
_entity.type
_entity.pdbx_description
1 polymer ?
#
loop_
_entity_poly.entity_id
_entity_poly.type
_entity_poly.pdbx_seq_one_letter_code
_entity_poly.pdbx_strand_id
1 'polypeptide(L)'
;MNFRLLSALIVLLLAFSFGAACTGAGSDVGPSPTETTPIETPGSTATPVSTSTVSLTPGPTQTMPPGKEVEFQITGGFPSRVTNDLYIAFRGGAGKTFVKSIDVRVTKSTGEVVTDSLQPITGEELIIQNAKGENRVEITISLITGGSYKVIDQIAVVP
;
A
#
# COMPACT_ATOMS: atom_id res chain seq x y z
N MET A 1 -46.82 14.51 16.07
CA MET A 1 -45.42 15.00 16.20
C MET A 1 -45.49 16.49 16.50
N ASN A 2 -45.01 16.90 17.68
CA ASN A 2 -45.30 18.23 18.22
C ASN A 2 -44.50 19.28 17.42
N PHE A 3 -45.19 20.07 16.57
CA PHE A 3 -44.57 21.06 15.67
C PHE A 3 -43.67 22.08 16.41
N ARG A 4 -43.95 22.28 17.70
CA ARG A 4 -43.13 23.11 18.60
C ARG A 4 -41.77 22.51 18.96
N LEU A 5 -41.66 21.18 19.02
CA LEU A 5 -40.40 20.47 19.29
C LEU A 5 -39.49 20.49 18.05
N LEU A 6 -40.09 20.39 16.85
CA LEU A 6 -39.37 20.47 15.57
C LEU A 6 -38.73 21.85 15.38
N SER A 7 -39.46 22.91 15.73
CA SER A 7 -38.94 24.28 15.65
C SER A 7 -37.76 24.52 16.61
N ALA A 8 -37.79 23.95 17.81
CA ALA A 8 -36.69 24.09 18.77
C ALA A 8 -35.42 23.35 18.31
N LEU A 9 -35.57 22.18 17.70
CA LEU A 9 -34.46 21.39 17.17
C LEU A 9 -33.79 22.06 15.96
N ILE A 10 -34.57 22.70 15.09
CA ILE A 10 -34.06 23.43 13.91
C ILE A 10 -33.25 24.67 14.35
N VAL A 11 -33.74 25.42 15.34
CA VAL A 11 -33.01 26.60 15.86
C VAL A 11 -31.70 26.18 16.53
N LEU A 12 -31.68 25.06 17.25
CA LEU A 12 -30.48 24.52 17.88
C LEU A 12 -29.43 24.08 16.84
N LEU A 13 -29.85 23.42 15.75
CA LEU A 13 -28.95 22.99 14.67
C LEU A 13 -28.34 24.16 13.88
N LEU A 14 -29.09 25.25 13.69
CA LEU A 14 -28.60 26.47 13.03
C LEU A 14 -27.59 27.25 13.87
N ALA A 15 -27.61 27.13 15.20
CA ALA A 15 -26.64 27.78 16.07
C ALA A 15 -25.25 27.12 16.02
N PHE A 16 -25.16 25.82 15.68
CA PHE A 16 -23.91 25.07 15.66
C PHE A 16 -23.13 25.16 14.34
N SER A 17 -23.70 25.71 13.27
CA SER A 17 -23.10 25.68 11.92
C SER A 17 -22.18 26.87 11.57
N PHE A 18 -21.91 27.81 12.50
CA PHE A 18 -21.13 29.03 12.22
C PHE A 18 -19.62 28.95 12.56
N GLY A 19 -19.05 27.75 12.69
CA GLY A 19 -17.69 27.53 13.20
C GLY A 19 -16.56 27.28 12.18
N ALA A 20 -16.71 27.59 10.90
CA ALA A 20 -15.60 27.41 9.94
C ALA A 20 -15.57 28.50 8.85
N ALA A 21 -15.20 29.72 9.25
CA ALA A 21 -14.80 30.80 8.35
C ALA A 21 -13.39 31.25 8.72
N CYS A 22 -12.36 30.59 8.17
CA CYS A 22 -11.04 31.19 8.03
C CYS A 22 -10.89 31.66 6.58
N THR A 23 -11.16 32.94 6.37
CA THR A 23 -10.82 33.68 5.18
C THR A 23 -9.35 34.11 5.27
N GLY A 24 -8.51 33.65 4.35
CA GLY A 24 -7.22 34.28 4.05
C GLY A 24 -7.28 34.81 2.63
N ALA A 25 -7.48 36.13 2.49
CA ALA A 25 -7.60 36.81 1.20
C ALA A 25 -6.40 37.74 0.93
N GLY A 26 -5.96 37.72 -0.33
CA GLY A 26 -5.27 38.82 -1.05
C GLY A 26 -3.75 38.90 -0.90
N SER A 27 -2.96 39.35 -1.88
CA SER A 27 -3.18 39.64 -3.32
C SER A 27 -1.83 40.08 -3.94
N ASP A 28 -1.75 39.96 -5.27
CA ASP A 28 -1.02 40.82 -6.22
C ASP A 28 0.42 40.53 -6.69
N VAL A 29 0.69 41.04 -7.90
CA VAL A 29 1.56 40.57 -8.99
C VAL A 29 2.89 41.34 -9.13
N GLY A 30 4.00 40.60 -9.32
CA GLY A 30 5.18 40.89 -10.19
C GLY A 30 6.28 41.87 -9.72
N PRO A 31 7.50 41.88 -10.32
CA PRO A 31 8.15 40.92 -11.23
C PRO A 31 9.47 40.30 -10.67
N SER A 32 9.95 39.27 -11.40
CA SER A 32 11.25 38.57 -11.34
C SER A 32 12.47 39.46 -11.05
N PRO A 33 13.53 38.91 -10.40
CA PRO A 33 14.56 38.24 -11.18
C PRO A 33 14.95 36.84 -10.66
N THR A 34 15.19 35.99 -11.65
CA THR A 34 15.86 34.69 -11.67
C THR A 34 16.95 34.48 -10.61
N GLU A 35 16.75 33.47 -9.76
CA GLU A 35 17.83 32.61 -9.27
C GLU A 35 17.38 31.15 -9.43
N THR A 36 18.07 30.44 -10.32
CA THR A 36 17.86 29.02 -10.60
C THR A 36 18.41 28.20 -9.44
N THR A 37 17.55 27.88 -8.48
CA THR A 37 17.77 26.76 -7.56
C THR A 37 17.25 25.49 -8.23
N PRO A 38 18.06 24.43 -8.40
CA PRO A 38 17.56 23.16 -8.89
C PRO A 38 16.52 22.61 -7.90
N ILE A 39 15.33 22.37 -8.41
CA ILE A 39 14.31 21.54 -7.77
C ILE A 39 14.92 20.16 -7.56
N GLU A 40 15.22 19.80 -6.30
CA GLU A 40 15.41 18.41 -5.92
C GLU A 40 14.06 17.70 -6.06
N THR A 41 13.83 17.23 -7.28
CA THR A 41 12.99 16.05 -7.51
C THR A 41 13.58 14.94 -6.65
N PRO A 42 12.80 14.12 -5.92
CA PRO A 42 13.29 12.85 -5.42
C PRO A 42 13.63 12.01 -6.65
N GLY A 43 14.84 12.18 -7.17
CA GLY A 43 15.44 11.30 -8.14
C GLY A 43 15.53 9.96 -7.46
N SER A 44 14.63 9.06 -7.84
CA SER A 44 14.80 7.64 -7.61
C SER A 44 16.13 7.26 -8.26
N THR A 45 17.20 7.28 -7.47
CA THR A 45 18.48 6.69 -7.83
C THR A 45 18.17 5.24 -8.18
N ALA A 46 18.20 4.93 -9.47
CA ALA A 46 18.15 3.57 -9.94
C ALA A 46 19.42 2.87 -9.42
N THR A 47 19.29 2.21 -8.27
CA THR A 47 20.27 1.24 -7.80
C THR A 47 20.48 0.23 -8.93
N PRO A 48 21.73 -0.14 -9.28
CA PRO A 48 21.97 -1.15 -10.30
C PRO A 48 21.25 -2.44 -9.87
N VAL A 49 20.26 -2.85 -10.67
CA VAL A 49 19.55 -4.11 -10.48
C VAL A 49 20.59 -5.20 -10.70
N SER A 50 21.04 -5.83 -9.61
CA SER A 50 21.78 -7.08 -9.68
C SER A 50 21.01 -8.00 -10.63
N THR A 51 21.66 -8.48 -11.69
CA THR A 51 21.15 -9.52 -12.59
C THR A 51 21.08 -10.83 -11.81
N SER A 52 20.20 -10.88 -10.81
CA SER A 52 19.76 -12.13 -10.20
C SER A 52 19.06 -12.91 -11.30
N THR A 53 19.54 -14.11 -11.57
CA THR A 53 18.83 -15.08 -12.40
C THR A 53 17.40 -15.18 -11.89
N VAL A 54 16.46 -14.82 -12.77
CA VAL A 54 15.04 -14.79 -12.45
C VAL A 54 14.58 -16.23 -12.27
N SER A 55 14.09 -16.58 -11.07
CA SER A 55 13.70 -17.96 -10.72
C SER A 55 12.28 -18.00 -10.20
N LEU A 56 11.48 -18.87 -10.81
CA LEU A 56 10.13 -19.22 -10.36
C LEU A 56 10.11 -20.39 -9.37
N THR A 57 11.27 -20.85 -8.88
CA THR A 57 11.32 -21.88 -7.84
C THR A 57 11.20 -21.24 -6.46
N PRO A 58 10.18 -21.59 -5.66
CA PRO A 58 10.07 -21.11 -4.28
C PRO A 58 11.27 -21.52 -3.43
N GLY A 59 11.72 -20.60 -2.58
CA GLY A 59 12.75 -20.84 -1.59
C GLY A 59 12.19 -21.14 -0.20
N PRO A 60 13.06 -21.29 0.82
CA PRO A 60 12.63 -21.51 2.19
C PRO A 60 11.92 -20.28 2.76
N THR A 61 10.86 -20.52 3.54
CA THR A 61 10.16 -19.52 4.35
C THR A 61 10.56 -19.63 5.81
N GLN A 62 10.20 -18.62 6.60
CA GLN A 62 10.49 -18.52 8.02
C GLN A 62 9.17 -18.36 8.79
N THR A 63 9.10 -19.00 9.94
CA THR A 63 7.98 -18.83 10.88
C THR A 63 8.16 -17.55 11.67
N MET A 64 7.09 -16.75 11.77
CA MET A 64 7.08 -15.57 12.62
C MET A 64 7.24 -15.94 14.10
N PRO A 65 7.83 -15.07 14.94
CA PRO A 65 7.87 -15.29 16.38
C PRO A 65 6.46 -15.46 16.96
N PRO A 66 6.29 -16.25 18.03
CA PRO A 66 4.98 -16.48 18.64
C PRO A 66 4.25 -15.19 19.01
N GLY A 67 2.96 -15.09 18.66
CA GLY A 67 2.12 -13.91 18.91
C GLY A 67 2.36 -12.75 17.94
N LYS A 68 3.24 -12.94 16.94
CA LYS A 68 3.55 -11.94 15.89
C LYS A 68 3.14 -12.41 14.51
N GLU A 69 2.24 -13.38 14.44
CA GLU A 69 1.75 -13.94 13.19
C GLU A 69 0.87 -12.93 12.46
N VAL A 70 0.98 -12.95 11.13
CA VAL A 70 0.15 -12.16 10.23
C VAL A 70 -0.31 -12.98 9.04
N GLU A 71 -1.29 -12.46 8.33
CA GLU A 71 -1.95 -13.14 7.23
C GLU A 71 -1.99 -12.29 5.97
N PHE A 72 -1.84 -12.94 4.82
CA PHE A 72 -1.98 -12.35 3.50
C PHE A 72 -2.95 -13.17 2.66
N GLN A 73 -3.67 -12.49 1.78
CA GLN A 73 -4.44 -13.11 0.73
C GLN A 73 -3.80 -12.81 -0.61
N ILE A 74 -3.50 -13.86 -1.37
CA ILE A 74 -2.95 -13.75 -2.73
C ILE A 74 -4.01 -14.31 -3.68
N THR A 75 -4.48 -13.50 -4.63
CA THR A 75 -5.59 -13.85 -5.52
C THR A 75 -5.25 -13.49 -6.97
N GLY A 76 -5.32 -14.48 -7.86
CA GLY A 76 -5.06 -14.30 -9.28
C GLY A 76 -6.32 -14.03 -10.10
N GLY A 77 -6.28 -12.98 -10.92
CA GLY A 77 -7.28 -12.66 -11.94
C GLY A 77 -8.64 -12.26 -11.41
N PHE A 78 -8.79 -11.92 -10.12
CA PHE A 78 -10.03 -11.47 -9.53
C PHE A 78 -9.77 -10.24 -8.65
N PRO A 79 -10.58 -9.17 -8.73
CA PRO A 79 -11.88 -9.07 -9.43
C PRO A 79 -11.81 -8.91 -10.95
N SER A 80 -10.71 -8.38 -11.51
CA SER A 80 -10.60 -8.17 -12.96
C SER A 80 -10.07 -9.41 -13.68
N ARG A 81 -10.95 -10.07 -14.44
CA ARG A 81 -10.62 -11.20 -15.32
C ARG A 81 -10.11 -10.76 -16.71
N VAL A 82 -10.14 -9.45 -17.00
CA VAL A 82 -9.75 -8.90 -18.31
C VAL A 82 -8.26 -8.59 -18.33
N THR A 83 -7.75 -7.97 -17.26
CA THR A 83 -6.36 -7.53 -17.15
C THR A 83 -5.41 -8.64 -16.69
N ASN A 84 -5.95 -9.72 -16.13
CA ASN A 84 -5.16 -10.83 -15.56
C ASN A 84 -4.15 -10.31 -14.54
N ASP A 85 -4.65 -9.54 -13.58
CA ASP A 85 -3.84 -8.96 -12.52
C ASP A 85 -3.69 -9.94 -11.35
N LEU A 86 -2.63 -9.77 -10.57
CA LEU A 86 -2.41 -10.48 -9.33
C LEU A 86 -2.60 -9.51 -8.15
N TYR A 87 -3.47 -9.89 -7.22
CA TYR A 87 -3.83 -9.10 -6.05
C TYR A 87 -3.21 -9.70 -4.80
N ILE A 88 -2.51 -8.87 -4.03
CA ILE A 88 -1.85 -9.27 -2.77
C ILE A 88 -2.37 -8.33 -1.69
N ALA A 89 -3.19 -8.86 -0.79
CA ALA A 89 -3.82 -8.09 0.27
C ALA A 89 -3.32 -8.49 1.65
N PHE A 90 -3.03 -7.50 2.50
CA PHE A 90 -2.69 -7.73 3.90
C PHE A 90 -3.95 -7.92 4.73
N ARG A 91 -4.10 -9.08 5.38
CA ARG A 91 -5.29 -9.43 6.17
C ARG A 91 -5.13 -9.15 7.66
N GLY A 92 -3.96 -8.70 8.10
CA GLY A 92 -3.70 -8.38 9.50
C GLY A 92 -3.21 -9.60 10.26
N GLY A 93 -3.77 -9.85 11.45
CA GLY A 93 -3.32 -10.90 12.38
C GLY A 93 -2.87 -10.33 13.73
N ALA A 94 -2.60 -11.23 14.68
CA ALA A 94 -2.21 -10.86 16.05
C ALA A 94 -0.94 -9.99 16.09
N GLY A 95 -0.03 -10.22 15.14
CA GLY A 95 1.25 -9.53 15.03
C GLY A 95 1.24 -8.18 14.32
N LYS A 96 0.10 -7.72 13.78
CA LYS A 96 0.06 -6.53 12.91
C LYS A 96 0.70 -5.29 13.56
N THR A 97 0.46 -5.07 14.84
CA THR A 97 1.00 -3.92 15.60
C THR A 97 2.51 -3.93 15.73
N PHE A 98 3.16 -5.08 15.48
CA PHE A 98 4.60 -5.23 15.52
C PHE A 98 5.26 -5.12 14.13
N VAL A 99 4.49 -5.00 13.06
CA VAL A 99 5.02 -4.91 11.69
C VAL A 99 5.56 -3.50 11.45
N LYS A 100 6.83 -3.42 11.03
CA LYS A 100 7.50 -2.19 10.60
C LYS A 100 7.35 -1.95 9.10
N SER A 101 7.63 -2.97 8.30
CA SER A 101 7.49 -2.94 6.85
C SER A 101 7.03 -4.30 6.33
N ILE A 102 6.33 -4.27 5.20
CA ILE A 102 5.97 -5.44 4.41
C ILE A 102 6.54 -5.20 3.03
N ASP A 103 7.58 -5.94 2.69
CA ASP A 103 8.28 -5.85 1.41
C ASP A 103 7.83 -7.02 0.52
N VAL A 104 7.28 -6.70 -0.65
CA VAL A 104 6.73 -7.66 -1.60
C VAL A 104 7.58 -7.67 -2.86
N ARG A 105 8.02 -8.84 -3.28
CA ARG A 105 8.69 -9.06 -4.55
C ARG A 105 7.92 -10.09 -5.35
N VAL A 106 7.50 -9.72 -6.56
CA VAL A 106 6.83 -10.60 -7.49
C VAL A 106 7.69 -10.78 -8.73
N THR A 107 7.98 -12.04 -9.04
CA THR A 107 8.62 -12.43 -10.28
C THR A 107 7.54 -12.99 -11.21
N LYS A 108 7.26 -12.30 -12.30
CA LYS A 108 6.26 -12.71 -13.31
C LYS A 108 6.79 -13.84 -14.18
N SER A 109 5.88 -14.56 -14.82
CA SER A 109 6.18 -15.57 -15.85
C SER A 109 7.02 -15.02 -17.01
N THR A 110 6.88 -13.73 -17.31
CA THR A 110 7.63 -13.01 -18.35
C THR A 110 9.10 -12.78 -17.98
N GLY A 111 9.48 -13.04 -16.74
CA GLY A 111 10.80 -12.71 -16.18
C GLY A 111 10.87 -11.30 -15.59
N GLU A 112 9.82 -10.49 -15.73
CA GLU A 112 9.75 -9.17 -15.08
C GLU A 112 9.68 -9.33 -13.55
N VAL A 113 10.49 -8.54 -12.84
CA VAL A 113 10.49 -8.49 -11.38
C VAL A 113 9.90 -7.16 -10.93
N VAL A 114 8.83 -7.22 -10.16
CA VAL A 114 8.19 -6.06 -9.53
C VAL A 114 8.46 -6.13 -8.03
N THR A 115 8.95 -5.04 -7.46
CA THR A 115 9.17 -4.90 -6.02
C THR A 115 8.41 -3.70 -5.51
N ASP A 116 7.62 -3.89 -4.46
CA ASP A 116 6.86 -2.83 -3.81
C ASP A 116 6.66 -3.14 -2.33
N SER A 117 5.99 -2.26 -1.60
CA SER A 117 5.71 -2.41 -0.18
C SER A 117 4.23 -2.23 0.12
N LEU A 118 3.75 -2.94 1.15
CA LEU A 118 2.41 -2.74 1.70
C LEU A 118 2.51 -1.99 3.02
N GLN A 119 1.59 -1.07 3.25
CA GLN A 119 1.38 -0.53 4.60
C GLN A 119 0.81 -1.65 5.49
N PRO A 120 1.17 -1.71 6.78
CA PRO A 120 0.63 -2.70 7.71
C PRO A 120 -0.80 -2.34 8.16
N ILE A 121 -1.66 -1.97 7.21
CA ILE A 121 -3.06 -1.62 7.39
C ILE A 121 -3.90 -2.76 6.85
N THR A 122 -4.76 -3.33 7.68
CA THR A 122 -5.64 -4.43 7.26
C THR A 122 -6.51 -3.99 6.09
N GLY A 123 -6.50 -4.76 5.01
CA GLY A 123 -7.23 -4.46 3.79
C GLY A 123 -6.40 -3.75 2.72
N GLU A 124 -5.19 -3.28 3.05
CA GLU A 124 -4.26 -2.73 2.06
C GLU A 124 -3.94 -3.78 1.01
N GLU A 125 -3.90 -3.36 -0.26
CA GLU A 125 -3.76 -4.23 -1.40
C GLU A 125 -2.72 -3.69 -2.40
N LEU A 126 -1.89 -4.61 -2.89
CA LEU A 126 -0.95 -4.37 -3.97
C LEU A 126 -1.45 -5.12 -5.21
N ILE A 127 -1.55 -4.39 -6.32
CA ILE A 127 -2.03 -4.93 -7.59
C ILE A 127 -0.84 -5.01 -8.56
N ILE A 128 -0.48 -6.22 -8.94
CA ILE A 128 0.53 -6.47 -9.97
C ILE A 128 -0.19 -6.62 -11.31
N GLN A 129 0.00 -5.63 -12.18
CA GLN A 129 -0.69 -5.57 -13.46
C GLN A 129 -0.12 -6.58 -14.46
N ASN A 130 -0.99 -7.12 -15.31
CA ASN A 130 -0.65 -8.00 -16.42
C ASN A 130 0.20 -9.21 -15.99
N ALA A 131 -0.24 -9.88 -14.92
CA ALA A 131 0.49 -10.97 -14.26
C ALA A 131 0.04 -12.36 -14.74
N LYS A 132 -0.35 -12.52 -16.00
CA LYS A 132 -0.85 -13.80 -16.51
C LYS A 132 0.16 -14.95 -16.37
N GLY A 133 -0.31 -16.13 -15.97
CA GLY A 133 0.52 -17.33 -15.79
C GLY A 133 1.03 -17.51 -14.37
N GLU A 134 2.19 -18.15 -14.22
CA GLU A 134 2.82 -18.43 -12.93
C GLU A 134 3.64 -17.23 -12.44
N ASN A 135 3.39 -16.77 -11.22
CA ASN A 135 4.13 -15.68 -10.60
C ASN A 135 4.67 -16.15 -9.26
N ARG A 136 5.97 -15.99 -9.02
CA ARG A 136 6.55 -16.25 -7.71
C ARG A 136 6.37 -15.01 -6.84
N VAL A 137 5.65 -15.16 -5.74
CA VAL A 137 5.38 -14.11 -4.76
C VAL A 137 6.22 -14.36 -3.52
N GLU A 138 7.06 -13.38 -3.19
CA GLU A 138 7.90 -13.35 -2.00
C GLU A 138 7.43 -12.19 -1.10
N ILE A 139 7.07 -12.48 0.15
CA ILE A 139 6.69 -11.46 1.13
C ILE A 139 7.62 -11.56 2.33
N THR A 140 8.31 -10.45 2.60
CA THR A 140 9.23 -10.31 3.72
C THR A 140 8.69 -9.27 4.68
N ILE A 141 8.68 -9.61 5.97
CA ILE A 141 8.20 -8.75 7.04
C ILE A 141 9.37 -8.35 7.90
N SER A 142 9.51 -7.05 8.15
CA SER A 142 10.41 -6.55 9.19
C SER A 142 9.60 -6.14 10.41
N LEU A 143 10.04 -6.57 11.60
CA LEU A 143 9.36 -6.24 12.85
C LEU A 143 9.95 -5.00 13.51
N ILE A 144 9.13 -4.23 14.23
CA ILE A 144 9.58 -3.08 15.05
C ILE A 144 10.53 -3.52 16.17
N THR A 145 10.37 -4.76 16.65
CA THR A 145 11.25 -5.37 17.67
C THR A 145 12.59 -5.83 17.09
N GLY A 146 12.82 -5.63 15.80
CA GLY A 146 13.94 -6.19 15.06
C GLY A 146 13.64 -7.57 14.46
N GLY A 147 14.48 -7.97 13.50
CA GLY A 147 14.31 -9.18 12.71
C GLY A 147 13.54 -8.94 11.41
N SER A 148 13.88 -9.72 10.39
CA SER A 148 13.22 -9.73 9.08
C SER A 148 12.98 -11.17 8.66
N TYR A 149 11.74 -11.48 8.26
CA TYR A 149 11.25 -12.84 8.06
C TYR A 149 10.57 -12.94 6.70
N LYS A 150 11.07 -13.81 5.83
CA LYS A 150 10.36 -14.16 4.59
C LYS A 150 9.27 -15.17 4.91
N VAL A 151 8.05 -14.68 5.06
CA VAL A 151 6.90 -15.49 5.51
C VAL A 151 6.17 -16.20 4.38
N ILE A 152 6.23 -15.63 3.17
CA ILE A 152 5.64 -16.21 1.97
C ILE A 152 6.70 -16.27 0.88
N ASP A 153 6.77 -17.42 0.23
CA ASP A 153 7.52 -17.67 -0.98
C ASP A 153 6.78 -18.80 -1.71
N GLN A 154 5.91 -18.45 -2.67
CA GLN A 154 5.05 -19.42 -3.34
C GLN A 154 4.68 -18.99 -4.76
N ILE A 155 4.17 -19.94 -5.55
CA ILE A 155 3.63 -19.66 -6.89
C ILE A 155 2.16 -19.29 -6.80
N ALA A 156 1.80 -18.14 -7.35
CA ALA A 156 0.45 -17.69 -7.60
C ALA A 156 0.14 -17.79 -9.09
N VAL A 157 -0.88 -18.58 -9.43
CA VAL A 157 -1.34 -18.74 -10.81
C VAL A 157 -2.43 -17.73 -11.11
N VAL A 158 -2.24 -16.98 -12.19
CA VAL A 158 -3.25 -16.10 -12.76
C VAL A 158 -3.74 -16.72 -14.08
N PRO A 159 -5.05 -16.96 -14.23
CA PRO A 159 -5.62 -17.62 -15.42
C PRO A 159 -5.45 -16.83 -16.72
#